data_AF-R4YVE7-F1
#
_entry.id   AF-R4YVE7-F1
#
_cell.length_a   1.000
_cell.length_b   1.000
_cell.length_c   1.000
_cell.angle_alpha   90.00
_cell.angle_beta   90.00
_cell.angle_gamma   90.00
#
_symmetry.space_group_name_H-M   'P 1'
#
loop_
_entity.id
_entity.type
_entity.pdbx_description
1 polymer ?
#
loop_
_entity_poly.entity_id
_entity_poly.type
_entity_poly.pdbx_seq_one_letter_code
_entity_poly.pdbx_strand_id
1 'polypeptide(L)' 'MARAAKTVLSAHEKSVEQVVSFDKEGNVVVNKKSSASNKLMARRAIEAHLERKTLEKDLEEYYFEGI' A
#
# COMPACT_ATOMS: atom_id res chain seq x y z
N MET A 1 4.34 -19.10 23.49
CA MET A 1 3.18 -18.35 22.96
C MET A 1 3.45 -17.56 21.65
N ALA A 2 4.66 -17.55 21.08
CA ALA A 2 4.97 -16.78 19.87
C ALA A 2 4.45 -17.38 18.53
N ARG A 3 4.27 -18.70 18.45
CA ARG A 3 3.79 -19.36 17.21
C ARG A 3 2.33 -19.04 16.88
N ALA A 4 1.47 -18.94 17.89
CA ALA A 4 0.04 -18.70 17.71
C ALA A 4 -0.24 -17.30 17.11
N ALA A 5 0.50 -16.28 17.55
CA ALA A 5 0.42 -14.90 17.05
C ALA A 5 0.78 -14.79 15.55
N LYS A 6 1.78 -15.56 15.10
CA LYS A 6 2.20 -15.55 13.69
C LYS A 6 1.19 -16.23 12.76
N THR A 7 0.51 -17.27 13.24
CA THR A 7 -0.57 -17.94 12.50
C THR A 7 -1.84 -17.11 12.39
N VAL A 8 -2.23 -16.34 13.42
CA VAL A 8 -3.42 -15.45 13.32
C VAL A 8 -3.18 -14.25 12.41
N LEU A 9 -1.96 -13.69 12.39
CA LEU A 9 -1.60 -12.64 11.42
C LEU A 9 -1.66 -13.16 9.97
N SER A 10 -1.11 -14.35 9.72
CA SER A 10 -1.15 -14.99 8.39
C SER A 10 -2.55 -15.46 7.95
N ALA A 11 -3.41 -15.85 8.89
CA ALA A 11 -4.80 -16.19 8.61
C ALA A 11 -5.66 -14.94 8.33
N HIS A 12 -5.38 -13.82 9.01
CA HIS A 12 -6.03 -12.55 8.74
C HIS A 12 -5.66 -12.00 7.35
N GLU A 13 -4.38 -12.08 6.96
CA GLU A 13 -3.91 -11.75 5.61
C GLU A 13 -4.62 -12.54 4.50
N LYS A 14 -5.03 -13.79 4.76
CA LYS A 14 -5.76 -14.62 3.80
C LYS A 14 -7.25 -14.26 3.66
N SER A 15 -7.82 -13.54 4.63
CA SER A 15 -9.25 -13.19 4.64
C SER A 15 -9.55 -11.81 4.08
N VAL A 16 -8.54 -10.94 3.97
CA VAL A 16 -8.67 -9.62 3.34
C VAL A 16 -8.57 -9.82 1.83
N GLU A 17 -9.67 -9.61 1.13
CA GLU A 17 -9.70 -9.66 -0.33
C GLU A 17 -8.63 -8.70 -0.88
N GLN A 18 -7.61 -9.25 -1.54
CA GLN A 18 -6.51 -8.44 -2.07
C GLN A 18 -7.04 -7.67 -3.28
N VAL A 19 -7.38 -6.40 -3.05
CA VAL A 19 -8.01 -5.51 -4.04
C VAL A 19 -6.97 -5.06 -5.08
N VAL A 20 -5.74 -4.83 -4.62
CA VAL A 20 -4.62 -4.36 -5.43
C VAL A 20 -3.35 -5.14 -5.05
N SER A 21 -2.60 -5.55 -6.07
CA SER A 21 -1.29 -6.19 -5.93
C SER A 21 -0.31 -5.62 -6.95
N PHE A 22 0.98 -5.95 -6.80
CA PHE A 22 2.00 -5.63 -7.79
C PHE A 22 2.37 -6.90 -8.56
N ASP A 23 2.54 -6.79 -9.89
CA ASP A 23 3.13 -7.87 -10.67
C ASP A 23 4.67 -7.91 -10.50
N LYS A 24 5.30 -8.88 -11.16
CA LYS A 24 6.76 -9.07 -11.07
C LYS A 24 7.56 -7.93 -11.71
N GLU A 25 6.93 -7.11 -12.53
CA GLU A 25 7.51 -5.96 -13.21
C GLU A 25 7.25 -4.66 -12.44
N GLY A 26 6.49 -4.72 -11.34
CA GLY A 26 6.14 -3.59 -10.51
C GLY A 26 4.87 -2.85 -10.95
N ASN A 27 4.11 -3.38 -11.92
CA ASN A 27 2.85 -2.77 -12.33
C ASN A 27 1.75 -3.06 -11.32
N VAL A 28 0.85 -2.08 -11.16
CA VAL A 28 -0.31 -2.19 -10.26
C VAL A 28 -1.41 -3.02 -10.93
N VAL A 29 -1.73 -4.17 -10.35
CA VAL A 29 -2.80 -5.07 -10.80
C VAL A 29 -4.00 -4.97 -9.85
N VAL A 30 -5.18 -4.68 -10.41
CA VAL A 30 -6.45 -4.58 -9.69
C VAL A 30 -7.28 -5.85 -9.84
N ASN A 31 -7.78 -6.36 -8.72
CA ASN A 31 -8.71 -7.48 -8.72
C ASN A 31 -10.06 -7.04 -9.30
N LYS A 32 -10.39 -7.55 -10.49
CA LYS A 32 -11.62 -7.19 -11.22
C LYS A 32 -12.90 -7.60 -10.48
N LYS A 33 -12.84 -8.63 -9.64
CA LYS A 33 -13.99 -9.16 -8.86
C LYS A 33 -14.34 -8.31 -7.65
N SER A 34 -13.44 -7.44 -7.20
CA SER A 34 -13.68 -6.55 -6.06
C SER A 34 -14.71 -5.46 -6.39
N SER A 35 -15.42 -5.01 -5.35
CA SER A 35 -16.43 -3.96 -5.46
C SER A 35 -15.83 -2.62 -5.90
N ALA A 36 -16.63 -1.76 -6.54
CA ALA A 36 -16.20 -0.43 -6.96
C ALA A 36 -15.72 0.44 -5.78
N SER A 37 -16.37 0.30 -4.62
CA SER A 37 -16.00 0.99 -3.38
C SER A 37 -14.59 0.61 -2.92
N ASN A 38 -14.27 -0.70 -2.93
CA ASN A 38 -12.97 -1.20 -2.50
C ASN A 38 -11.86 -0.69 -3.44
N LYS A 39 -12.12 -0.65 -4.75
CA LYS A 39 -11.18 -0.08 -5.74
C LYS A 39 -10.94 1.41 -5.50
N LEU A 40 -11.99 2.17 -5.17
CA LEU A 40 -11.87 3.59 -4.86
C LEU A 40 -11.02 3.82 -3.61
N MET A 41 -11.26 3.04 -2.54
CA MET A 41 -10.45 3.13 -1.32
C MET A 41 -8.99 2.79 -1.57
N ALA A 42 -8.72 1.71 -2.30
CA ALA A 42 -7.35 1.34 -2.65
C ALA A 42 -6.65 2.42 -3.50
N ARG A 43 -7.35 3.00 -4.48
CA ARG A 43 -6.83 4.11 -5.28
C ARG A 43 -6.48 5.32 -4.41
N ARG A 44 -7.39 5.73 -3.51
CA ARG A 44 -7.15 6.85 -2.59
C ARG A 44 -5.95 6.60 -1.68
N ALA A 45 -5.79 5.38 -1.18
CA ALA A 45 -4.64 5.00 -0.35
C ALA A 45 -3.32 5.09 -1.13
N ILE A 46 -3.30 4.69 -2.41
CA ILE A 46 -2.13 4.80 -3.30
C ILE A 46 -1.80 6.27 -3.58
N GLU A 47 -2.79 7.07 -3.95
CA GLU A 47 -2.60 8.50 -4.23
C GLU A 47 -2.03 9.23 -3.01
N ALA A 48 -2.62 9.03 -1.83
CA ALA A 48 -2.13 9.62 -0.58
C ALA A 48 -0.70 9.15 -0.23
N HIS A 49 -0.36 7.88 -0.51
CA HIS A 49 0.99 7.37 -0.27
C HIS A 49 2.02 8.03 -1.21
N LEU A 50 1.67 8.21 -2.48
CA LEU A 50 2.55 8.88 -3.46
C LEU A 50 2.73 10.36 -3.10
N GLU A 51 1.65 11.06 -2.75
CA GLU A 51 1.71 12.45 -2.31
C GLU A 51 2.62 12.61 -1.08
N ARG A 52 2.45 11.74 -0.07
CA ARG A 52 3.31 11.75 1.12
C ARG A 52 4.78 11.54 0.76
N LYS A 53 5.08 10.60 -0.13
CA LYS A 53 6.46 10.31 -0.55
C LYS A 53 7.08 11.47 -1.35
N THR A 54 6.29 12.18 -2.13
CA THR A 54 6.74 13.41 -2.81
C THR A 54 7.05 14.49 -1.80
N LEU A 55 6.14 14.76 -0.86
CA LEU A 55 6.37 15.74 0.21
C LEU A 55 7.58 15.40 1.08
N GLU A 56 7.79 14.12 1.39
CA GLU A 56 8.99 13.63 2.11
C GLU A 56 10.27 13.96 1.33
N LYS A 57 10.29 13.77 0.01
CA LYS A 57 11.43 14.14 -0.85
C LYS A 57 11.64 15.65 -0.93
N ASP A 58 10.58 16.42 -1.11
CA ASP A 58 10.66 17.88 -1.19
C ASP A 58 11.21 18.45 0.13
N LEU A 59 10.82 17.87 1.27
CA LEU A 59 11.39 18.20 2.57
C LEU A 59 12.88 17.85 2.63
N GLU A 60 13.26 16.63 2.24
CA GLU A 60 14.67 16.23 2.17
C GLU A 60 15.48 17.22 1.31
N GLU A 61 15.05 17.51 0.09
CA GLU A 61 15.69 18.47 -0.81
C GLU A 61 15.84 19.86 -0.16
N TYR A 62 14.77 20.38 0.44
CA TYR A 62 14.78 21.67 1.13
C TYR A 62 15.77 21.72 2.32
N TYR A 63 15.92 20.62 3.07
CA TYR A 63 16.87 20.55 4.18
C TYR A 63 18.31 20.33 3.73
N PHE A 64 18.55 19.75 2.55
CA PHE A 64 19.88 19.46 2.03
C PHE A 64 20.46 20.54 1.10
N GLU A 65 19.64 21.43 0.53
CA GLU A 65 20.12 22.61 -0.25
C GLU A 65 20.50 23.82 0.63
N GLY A 66 20.40 23.71 1.95
CA GLY A 66 20.68 24.80 2.92
C GLY A 66 22.09 24.82 3.51
N ILE A 67 23.07 24.06 2.99
CA ILE A 67 24.49 24.08 3.41
C ILE A 67 25.39 24.40 2.22
#